data_AF-A0A497AX91-F1
#
_entry.id   AF-A0A497AX91-F1
#
_cell.length_a   1.000
_cell.length_b   1.000
_cell.length_c   1.000
_cell.angle_alpha   90.00
_cell.angle_beta   90.00
_cell.angle_gamma   90.00
#
_symmetry.space_group_name_H-M   'P 1'
#
loop_
_entity.id
_entity.type
_entity.pdbx_description
1 polymer ?
#
loop_
_entity_poly.entity_id
_entity_poly.type
_entity_poly.pdbx_seq_one_letter_code
_entity_poly.pdbx_strand_id
1 'polypeptide(L)'
;MRTVTLEVPTWVTEEEVQRETLQALKYRALWKLEYYKGQMQPFERKYGVSFEEFKAKVERASQENFEEWDDLIEWEAYHRAYEEWRERYEELEKCLGNS
;
A
#
# COMPACT_ATOMS: atom_id res chain seq x y z
N MET A 1 -16.55 1.88 -13.41
CA MET A 1 -16.89 0.84 -12.42
C MET A 1 -17.28 -0.44 -13.16
N ARG A 2 -16.85 -1.61 -12.67
CA ARG A 2 -17.28 -2.92 -13.17
C ARG A 2 -18.33 -3.49 -12.20
N THR A 3 -19.41 -4.05 -12.72
CA THR A 3 -20.47 -4.67 -11.91
C THR A 3 -20.18 -6.16 -11.73
N VAL A 4 -20.30 -6.66 -10.51
CA VAL A 4 -20.20 -8.08 -10.16
C VAL A 4 -21.54 -8.49 -9.53
N THR A 5 -22.10 -9.63 -9.94
CA THR A 5 -23.35 -10.17 -9.39
C THR A 5 -23.02 -11.30 -8.41
N LEU A 6 -23.65 -11.28 -7.23
CA LEU A 6 -23.49 -12.28 -6.18
C LEU A 6 -24.87 -12.80 -5.76
N GLU A 7 -25.02 -14.10 -5.57
CA GLU A 7 -26.19 -14.66 -4.91
C GLU A 7 -25.97 -14.64 -3.39
N VAL A 8 -26.92 -14.08 -2.66
CA VAL A 8 -26.83 -13.88 -1.20
C VAL A 8 -27.98 -14.60 -0.49
N PRO A 9 -27.77 -15.18 0.70
CA PRO A 9 -28.84 -15.84 1.44
C PRO A 9 -29.99 -14.89 1.80
N THR A 10 -31.21 -15.42 1.94
CA THR A 10 -32.43 -14.63 2.21
C THR A 10 -32.42 -13.87 3.54
N TRP A 11 -31.53 -14.23 4.45
CA TRP A 11 -31.39 -13.58 5.75
C TRP A 11 -30.35 -12.45 5.76
N VAL A 12 -29.66 -12.20 4.64
CA VAL A 12 -28.68 -11.12 4.48
C VAL A 12 -29.24 -10.05 3.56
N THR A 13 -29.19 -8.80 3.98
CA THR A 13 -29.59 -7.66 3.14
C THR A 13 -28.46 -7.24 2.21
N GLU A 14 -28.82 -6.63 1.07
CA GLU A 14 -27.82 -6.10 0.14
C GLU A 14 -26.92 -5.03 0.80
N GLU A 15 -27.49 -4.17 1.65
CA GLU A 15 -26.75 -3.16 2.41
C GLU A 15 -25.72 -3.78 3.37
N GLU A 16 -26.07 -4.87 4.07
CA GLU A 16 -25.11 -5.60 4.92
C GLU A 16 -23.97 -6.15 4.09
N VAL A 17 -24.25 -6.79 2.94
CA VAL A 17 -23.21 -7.32 2.05
C VAL A 17 -22.30 -6.20 1.55
N GLN A 18 -22.86 -5.08 1.10
CA GLN A 18 -22.09 -3.93 0.62
C GLN A 18 -21.19 -3.38 1.73
N ARG A 19 -21.74 -3.16 2.93
CA ARG A 19 -21.01 -2.61 4.08
C ARG A 19 -19.90 -3.55 4.53
N GLU A 20 -20.20 -4.84 4.72
CA GLU A 20 -19.20 -5.83 5.14
C GLU A 20 -18.11 -6.02 4.09
N THR A 21 -18.47 -6.01 2.81
CA THR A 21 -17.50 -6.10 1.71
C THR A 21 -16.56 -4.90 1.71
N LEU A 22 -17.10 -3.67 1.80
CA LEU A 22 -16.28 -2.45 1.88
C LEU A 22 -15.37 -2.48 3.11
N GLN A 23 -15.89 -2.90 4.26
CA GLN A 23 -15.12 -3.02 5.49
C GLN A 23 -13.99 -4.06 5.36
N ALA A 24 -14.25 -5.23 4.77
CA ALA A 24 -13.25 -6.27 4.55
C ALA A 24 -12.16 -5.82 3.57
N LEU A 25 -12.53 -5.12 2.50
CA LEU A 25 -11.58 -4.52 1.56
C LEU A 25 -10.72 -3.47 2.25
N LYS A 26 -11.30 -2.62 3.12
CA LYS A 26 -10.57 -1.61 3.88
C LYS A 26 -9.54 -2.27 4.81
N TYR A 27 -9.94 -3.30 5.54
CA TYR A 27 -9.01 -4.05 6.40
C TYR A 27 -7.87 -4.69 5.60
N ARG A 28 -8.17 -5.25 4.43
CA ARG A 28 -7.15 -5.79 3.52
C ARG A 28 -6.16 -4.71 3.08
N ALA A 29 -6.66 -3.53 2.70
CA ALA A 29 -5.81 -2.42 2.29
C ALA A 29 -4.91 -1.94 3.44
N LEU A 30 -5.46 -1.79 4.65
CA LEU A 30 -4.71 -1.42 5.84
C LEU A 30 -3.62 -2.45 6.18
N TRP A 31 -3.95 -3.75 6.13
CA TRP A 31 -2.97 -4.79 6.37
C TRP A 31 -1.81 -4.75 5.36
N LYS A 32 -2.12 -4.51 4.07
CA LYS A 32 -1.11 -4.36 3.03
C LYS A 32 -0.22 -3.13 3.24
N LEU A 33 -0.81 -2.01 3.66
CA LEU A 33 -0.06 -0.80 4.03
C LEU A 33 0.97 -1.08 5.12
N GLU A 34 0.52 -1.66 6.25
CA GLU A 34 1.41 -1.98 7.36
C GLU A 34 2.47 -3.01 6.97
N TYR A 35 2.12 -3.98 6.13
CA TYR A 35 3.07 -4.94 5.58
C TYR A 35 4.20 -4.25 4.81
N TYR A 36 3.88 -3.42 3.81
CA TYR A 36 4.91 -2.76 2.99
C TYR A 36 5.70 -1.70 3.79
N LYS A 37 5.04 -1.01 4.72
CA LYS A 37 5.73 -0.14 5.68
C LYS A 37 6.77 -0.92 6.49
N GLY A 38 6.43 -2.12 6.95
CA GLY A 38 7.37 -3.03 7.62
C GLY A 38 8.51 -3.50 6.72
N GLN A 39 8.27 -3.72 5.42
CA GLN A 39 9.32 -4.08 4.46
C GLN A 39 10.29 -2.93 4.17
N MET A 40 9.89 -1.67 4.35
CA MET A 40 10.76 -0.50 4.17
C MET A 40 11.67 -0.23 5.38
N GLN A 41 11.27 -0.62 6.59
CA GLN A 41 12.03 -0.37 7.83
C GLN A 41 13.49 -0.88 7.84
N PRO A 42 13.83 -2.05 7.25
CA PRO A 42 15.23 -2.47 7.14
C PRO A 42 16.10 -1.46 6.38
N PHE A 43 15.61 -0.88 5.29
CA PHE A 43 16.35 0.10 4.48
C PHE A 43 16.47 1.44 5.20
N GLU A 44 15.38 1.92 5.81
CA GLU A 44 15.40 3.12 6.66
C GLU A 44 16.44 3.00 7.78
N ARG A 45 16.55 1.82 8.41
CA ARG A 45 17.55 1.55 9.43
C ARG A 45 18.97 1.40 8.88
N LYS A 46 19.12 0.76 7.71
CA LYS A 46 20.43 0.55 7.05
C LYS A 46 21.06 1.87 6.65
N TYR A 47 20.27 2.79 6.10
CA TYR A 47 20.77 4.05 5.54
C TYR A 47 20.56 5.27 6.44
N GLY A 48 19.65 5.20 7.41
CA GLY A 48 19.39 6.30 8.35
C GLY A 48 18.75 7.54 7.74
N VAL A 49 18.12 7.40 6.56
CA VAL A 49 17.49 8.47 5.78
C VAL A 49 16.14 7.99 5.24
N SER A 50 15.32 8.91 4.74
CA SER A 50 14.09 8.55 4.02
C SER A 50 14.37 7.95 2.64
N PHE A 51 13.36 7.31 2.05
CA PHE A 51 13.44 6.75 0.69
C PHE A 51 13.87 7.81 -0.34
N GLU A 52 13.26 9.00 -0.32
CA GLU A 52 13.56 10.06 -1.29
C GLU A 52 14.98 10.61 -1.14
N GLU A 53 15.47 10.74 0.09
CA GLU A 53 16.86 11.13 0.36
C GLU A 53 17.84 10.06 -0.12
N PHE A 54 17.53 8.78 0.11
CA PHE A 54 18.34 7.66 -0.37
C PHE A 54 18.37 7.60 -1.90
N LYS A 55 17.22 7.70 -2.55
CA LYS A 55 17.10 7.76 -4.01
C LYS A 55 17.94 8.89 -4.59
N ALA A 56 17.79 10.10 -4.06
CA ALA A 56 18.57 11.25 -4.51
C ALA A 56 20.08 11.07 -4.29
N LYS A 57 20.50 10.41 -3.20
CA LYS A 57 21.91 10.07 -2.93
C LYS A 57 22.46 9.13 -4.00
N VAL A 58 21.76 8.01 -4.27
CA VAL A 58 22.21 6.97 -5.21
C VAL A 58 22.27 7.52 -6.64
N GLU A 59 21.24 8.23 -7.08
CA GLU A 59 21.17 8.80 -8.43
C GLU A 59 22.22 9.90 -8.70
N ARG A 60 22.67 10.61 -7.66
CA ARG A 60 23.67 11.68 -7.76
C ARG A 60 25.10 11.21 -7.47
N ALA A 61 25.28 9.95 -7.10
CA ALA A 61 26.61 9.42 -6.78
C ALA A 61 27.50 9.47 -8.03
N SER A 62 28.68 10.07 -7.89
CA SER A 62 29.66 10.12 -8.99
C SER A 62 30.31 8.75 -9.25
N GLN A 63 30.29 7.87 -8.25
CA GLN A 63 30.77 6.50 -8.35
C GLN A 63 29.62 5.54 -8.03
N GLU A 64 29.43 4.57 -8.91
CA GLU A 64 28.40 3.55 -8.76
C GLU A 64 28.71 2.62 -7.59
N ASN A 65 27.69 2.39 -6.75
CA ASN A 65 27.67 1.34 -5.74
C ASN A 65 26.52 0.39 -6.06
N PHE A 66 26.84 -0.78 -6.58
CA PHE A 66 25.84 -1.77 -7.00
C PHE A 66 24.92 -2.22 -5.86
N GLU A 67 25.43 -2.33 -4.63
CA GLU A 67 24.61 -2.68 -3.47
C GLU A 67 23.57 -1.59 -3.17
N GLU A 68 23.94 -0.32 -3.28
CA GLU A 68 22.99 0.77 -3.08
C GLU A 68 21.94 0.85 -4.20
N TRP A 69 22.31 0.49 -5.44
CA TRP A 69 21.36 0.38 -6.55
C TRP A 69 20.39 -0.78 -6.39
N ASP A 70 20.87 -1.96 -5.98
CA ASP A 70 20.03 -3.13 -5.71
C ASP A 70 19.03 -2.83 -4.59
N ASP A 71 19.51 -2.24 -3.49
CA ASP A 71 18.67 -1.81 -2.38
C ASP A 71 17.67 -0.72 -2.80
N LEU A 72 18.06 0.22 -3.68
CA LEU A 72 17.15 1.25 -4.20
C LEU A 72 16.02 0.65 -5.00
N ILE A 73 16.31 -0.33 -5.87
CA ILE A 73 15.29 -0.98 -6.71
C ILE A 73 14.29 -1.74 -5.82
N GLU A 74 14.79 -2.48 -4.82
CA GLU A 74 13.93 -3.22 -3.88
C GLU A 74 13.08 -2.28 -3.03
N TRP A 75 13.70 -1.24 -2.45
CA TRP A 75 12.99 -0.26 -1.64
C TRP A 75 11.96 0.52 -2.47
N GLU A 76 12.29 0.92 -3.70
CA GLU A 76 11.34 1.61 -4.59
C GLU A 76 10.13 0.73 -4.91
N ALA A 77 10.31 -0.58 -5.09
CA ALA A 77 9.20 -1.50 -5.30
C ALA A 77 8.26 -1.54 -4.09
N TYR A 78 8.80 -1.60 -2.87
CA TYR A 78 8.00 -1.54 -1.64
C TYR A 78 7.33 -0.18 -1.45
N HIS A 79 8.04 0.91 -1.72
CA HIS A 79 7.50 2.26 -1.61
C HIS A 79 6.31 2.46 -2.56
N ARG A 80 6.45 2.08 -3.84
CA ARG A 80 5.35 2.16 -4.82
C ARG A 80 4.16 1.30 -4.40
N ALA A 81 4.39 0.08 -3.91
CA ALA A 81 3.31 -0.76 -3.41
C ALA A 81 2.62 -0.15 -2.19
N TYR A 82 3.38 0.45 -1.27
CA TYR A 82 2.82 1.18 -0.12
C TYR A 82 1.93 2.34 -0.58
N GLU A 83 2.41 3.19 -1.49
CA GLU A 83 1.63 4.32 -2.04
C GLU A 83 0.32 3.83 -2.70
N GLU A 84 0.39 2.77 -3.50
CA GLU A 84 -0.76 2.19 -4.19
C GLU A 84 -1.81 1.63 -3.21
N TRP A 85 -1.38 0.98 -2.12
CA TRP A 85 -2.30 0.52 -1.07
C TRP A 85 -2.81 1.66 -0.18
N ARG A 86 -2.07 2.77 -0.08
CA ARG A 86 -2.52 3.98 0.63
C ARG A 86 -3.70 4.62 -0.10
N GLU A 87 -3.56 4.82 -1.40
CA GLU A 87 -4.62 5.37 -2.24
C GLU A 87 -5.90 4.53 -2.15
N ARG A 88 -5.77 3.19 -2.22
CA ARG A 88 -6.91 2.27 -2.05
C ARG A 88 -7.56 2.36 -0.68
N TYR A 89 -6.77 2.46 0.38
CA TYR A 89 -7.29 2.59 1.74
C TYR A 89 -8.07 3.92 1.89
N GLU A 90 -7.53 5.02 1.38
CA GLU A 90 -8.17 6.33 1.39
C GLU A 90 -9.45 6.37 0.55
N GLU A 91 -9.48 5.69 -0.60
CA GLU A 91 -10.69 5.53 -1.42
C GLU A 91 -11.78 4.79 -0.63
N LEU A 92 -11.43 3.69 0.03
CA LEU A 92 -12.36 2.88 0.84
C LEU A 92 -12.83 3.60 2.11
N GLU A 93 -11.97 4.43 2.74
CA GLU A 93 -12.37 5.33 3.82
C GLU A 93 -13.46 6.30 3.39
N LYS A 94 -13.29 6.94 2.22
CA LYS A 94 -14.29 7.88 1.67
C LYS A 94 -15.62 7.19 1.36
N CYS A 95 -15.59 5.95 0.89
CA CYS A 95 -16.80 5.16 0.68
C CYS A 95 -17.56 4.87 1.98
N LEU A 96 -16.85 4.66 3.09
CA LEU A 96 -17.46 4.37 4.41
C LEU A 96 -17.83 5.61 5.22
N GLY A 97 -17.17 6.76 4.97
CA GLY A 97 -17.39 8.03 5.68
C GLY A 97 -18.54 8.90 5.12
N ASN A 98 -19.13 8.53 3.98
CA ASN A 98 -20.27 9.20 3.36
C ASN A 98 -21.58 8.41 3.59
N SER A 99 -21.88 8.04 4.83
CA SER A 99 -23.14 7.38 5.23
C SER A 99 -23.86 8.22 6.28
#